data_AF-A0A5N6F623-F1
#
_entry.id   AF-A0A5N6F623-F1
#
_cell.length_a   1.000
_cell.length_b   1.000
_cell.length_c   1.000
_cell.angle_alpha   90.00
_cell.angle_beta   90.00
_cell.angle_gamma   90.00
#
_symmetry.space_group_name_H-M   'P 1'
#
loop_
_entity.id
_entity.type
_entity.pdbx_description
1 polymer ?
#
loop_
_entity_poly.entity_id
_entity_poly.type
_entity_poly.pdbx_seq_one_letter_code
_entity_poly.pdbx_strand_id
1 'polypeptide(L)'
;MDLPLECIPDDWTTDPAEIHFDLVWKGHRSQGQRMARRFGLSGPEVLMTSKRETGIPQYMFQSGGRCYIWNEMDDTVWQIIKPTGLLPILRTMTVKGERALKVKEIEPLEVYEYEEDNE
;
A
#
# COMPACT_ATOMS: atom_id res chain seq x y z
N MET A 1 -12.43 4.56 5.64
CA MET A 1 -12.46 4.28 7.09
C MET A 1 -11.77 5.43 7.80
N ASP A 2 -12.34 5.94 8.88
CA ASP A 2 -11.64 6.90 9.75
C ASP A 2 -10.69 6.14 10.67
N LEU A 3 -9.39 6.39 10.54
CA LEU A 3 -8.37 5.87 11.44
C LEU A 3 -8.28 6.81 12.66
N PRO A 4 -8.21 6.29 13.90
CA PRO A 4 -7.92 7.13 15.04
C PRO A 4 -6.54 7.77 14.85
N LEU A 5 -6.49 9.11 14.84
CA LEU A 5 -5.26 9.89 14.60
C LEU A 5 -4.11 9.48 15.52
N GLU A 6 -4.42 9.09 16.76
CA GLU A 6 -3.47 8.60 17.77
C GLU A 6 -2.74 7.31 17.36
N CYS A 7 -3.24 6.60 16.35
CA CYS A 7 -2.64 5.38 15.83
C CYS A 7 -1.90 5.59 14.50
N ILE A 8 -1.85 6.82 13.97
CA ILE A 8 -1.05 7.11 12.78
C ILE A 8 0.42 7.23 13.21
N PRO A 9 1.35 6.44 12.63
CA PRO A 9 2.77 6.55 12.93
C PRO A 9 3.33 7.91 12.50
N ASP A 10 4.33 8.43 13.23
CA ASP A 10 4.86 9.78 12.99
C ASP A 10 5.36 10.02 11.56
N ASP A 11 5.93 9.00 10.92
CA ASP A 11 6.45 9.09 9.54
C ASP A 11 5.39 8.85 8.46
N TRP A 12 4.12 8.71 8.86
CA TRP A 12 2.99 8.39 7.99
C TRP A 12 1.88 9.44 8.11
N THR A 13 1.01 9.50 7.10
CA THR A 13 -0.09 10.46 7.03
C THR A 13 -1.30 9.89 6.31
N THR A 14 -2.48 10.34 6.73
CA THR A 14 -3.77 10.04 6.08
C THR A 14 -4.28 11.21 5.25
N ASP A 15 -3.51 12.30 5.12
CA ASP A 15 -3.90 13.48 4.34
C ASP A 15 -4.13 13.08 2.87
N PRO A 16 -5.36 13.23 2.34
CA PRO A 16 -5.66 12.91 0.95
C PRO A 16 -4.77 13.63 -0.08
N ALA A 17 -4.28 14.83 0.25
CA ALA A 17 -3.40 15.61 -0.62
C ALA A 17 -1.99 15.01 -0.69
N GLU A 18 -1.49 14.42 0.40
CA GLU A 18 -0.21 13.69 0.41
C GLU A 18 -0.35 12.28 -0.16
N ILE A 19 -1.47 11.61 0.07
CA ILE A 19 -1.79 10.30 -0.54
C ILE A 19 -1.89 10.40 -2.06
N HIS A 20 -2.10 11.62 -2.59
CA HIS A 20 -2.40 11.84 -4.00
C HIS A 20 -3.58 10.97 -4.46
N PHE A 21 -4.63 10.86 -3.63
CA PHE A 21 -5.72 9.90 -3.81
C PHE A 21 -6.34 9.95 -5.21
N ASP A 22 -6.64 11.15 -5.71
CA ASP A 22 -7.25 11.34 -7.02
C ASP A 22 -6.35 10.88 -8.19
N LEU A 23 -5.04 10.89 -8.02
CA LEU A 23 -4.07 10.54 -9.07
C LEU A 23 -3.65 9.07 -9.00
N VAL A 24 -3.35 8.59 -7.79
CA VAL A 24 -2.71 7.29 -7.57
C VAL A 24 -3.75 6.19 -7.35
N TRP A 25 -4.85 6.49 -6.67
CA TRP A 25 -5.78 5.46 -6.17
C TRP A 25 -7.18 5.50 -6.77
N LYS A 26 -7.60 6.67 -7.27
CA LYS A 26 -8.95 6.87 -7.80
C LYS A 26 -9.08 6.43 -9.25
N GLY A 27 -10.03 5.52 -9.47
CA GLY A 27 -10.43 5.07 -10.80
C GLY A 27 -9.63 3.87 -11.30
N HIS A 28 -10.28 3.05 -12.14
CA HIS A 28 -9.78 1.72 -12.52
C HIS A 28 -8.38 1.71 -13.17
N ARG A 29 -7.99 2.81 -13.82
CA ARG A 29 -6.68 2.93 -14.53
C ARG A 29 -5.59 3.60 -13.69
N SER A 30 -5.86 3.96 -12.43
CA SER A 30 -4.87 4.60 -11.57
C SER A 30 -3.72 3.63 -11.22
N GLN A 31 -2.58 4.19 -10.79
CA GLN A 31 -1.36 3.42 -10.50
C GLN A 31 -1.61 2.34 -9.44
N GLY A 32 -2.23 2.68 -8.31
CA GLY A 32 -2.55 1.72 -7.25
C GLY A 32 -3.50 0.59 -7.72
N GLN A 33 -4.44 0.88 -8.63
CA GLN A 33 -5.31 -0.15 -9.20
C GLN A 33 -4.57 -1.06 -10.20
N ARG A 34 -3.65 -0.49 -11.00
CA ARG A 34 -2.77 -1.26 -11.92
C ARG A 34 -1.82 -2.16 -11.13
N MET A 35 -1.17 -1.61 -10.11
CA MET A 35 -0.32 -2.35 -9.17
C MET A 35 -1.10 -3.52 -8.60
N ALA A 36 -2.28 -3.30 -8.02
CA ALA A 36 -3.04 -4.37 -7.39
C ALA A 36 -3.35 -5.51 -8.37
N ARG A 37 -3.79 -5.20 -9.59
CA ARG A 37 -4.03 -6.22 -10.63
C ARG A 37 -2.78 -7.01 -10.97
N ARG A 38 -1.63 -6.35 -11.12
CA ARG A 38 -0.36 -7.03 -11.43
C ARG A 38 0.04 -8.01 -10.32
N PHE A 39 -0.25 -7.69 -9.05
CA PHE A 39 0.01 -8.58 -7.92
C PHE A 39 -1.17 -9.51 -7.57
N GLY A 40 -2.20 -9.60 -8.41
CA GLY A 40 -3.37 -10.44 -8.16
C GLY A 40 -4.25 -10.01 -6.98
N LEU A 41 -4.10 -8.75 -6.54
CA LEU A 41 -4.87 -8.13 -5.47
C LEU A 41 -6.13 -7.48 -6.06
N SER A 42 -7.26 -7.66 -5.38
CA SER A 42 -8.55 -7.12 -5.81
C SER A 42 -9.07 -6.07 -4.83
N GLY A 43 -9.69 -5.02 -5.37
CA GLY A 43 -10.27 -3.92 -4.58
C GLY A 43 -9.29 -3.30 -3.59
N PRO A 44 -8.13 -2.78 -4.03
CA PRO A 44 -7.20 -2.14 -3.12
C PRO A 44 -7.79 -0.83 -2.59
N GLU A 45 -7.72 -0.65 -1.27
CA GLU A 45 -8.14 0.56 -0.57
C GLU A 45 -6.96 1.16 0.17
N VAL A 46 -6.48 2.33 -0.26
CA VAL A 46 -5.39 3.03 0.42
C VAL A 46 -5.83 3.51 1.80
N LEU A 47 -4.93 3.35 2.77
CA LEU A 47 -5.13 3.75 4.15
C LEU A 47 -4.31 4.98 4.51
N MET A 48 -3.02 4.97 4.15
CA MET A 48 -2.08 6.04 4.46
C MET A 48 -0.85 5.97 3.56
N THR A 49 -0.10 7.06 3.50
CA THR A 49 1.19 7.16 2.81
C THR A 49 2.28 7.56 3.78
N SER A 50 3.53 7.23 3.48
CA SER A 50 4.68 7.86 4.13
C SER A 50 4.67 9.36 3.85
N LYS A 51 5.10 10.16 4.84
CA LYS A 51 5.25 11.61 4.67
C LYS A 51 6.32 11.91 3.63
N ARG A 52 6.17 13.02 2.90
CA ARG A 52 7.18 13.46 1.91
C ARG A 52 8.59 13.59 2.47
N GLU A 53 8.72 13.92 3.74
CA GLU A 53 10.00 14.09 4.46
C GLU A 53 10.80 12.79 4.58
N THR A 54 10.16 11.62 4.47
CA THR A 54 10.86 10.32 4.53
C THR A 54 11.67 10.03 3.26
N GLY A 55 11.37 10.73 2.15
CA GLY A 55 12.04 10.56 0.86
C GLY A 55 11.72 9.25 0.13
N ILE A 56 10.89 8.38 0.71
CA ILE A 56 10.50 7.09 0.10
C ILE A 56 8.97 7.06 0.00
N PRO A 57 8.38 7.12 -1.22
CA PRO A 57 6.93 7.06 -1.40
C PRO A 57 6.43 5.63 -1.17
N GLN A 58 5.86 5.40 0.01
CA GLN A 58 5.28 4.13 0.42
C GLN A 58 3.81 4.33 0.76
N TYR A 59 2.96 3.40 0.31
CA TYR A 59 1.54 3.39 0.64
C TYR A 59 1.19 2.15 1.43
N MET A 60 0.43 2.31 2.51
CA MET A 60 -0.25 1.21 3.17
C MET A 60 -1.67 1.11 2.62
N PHE A 61 -2.08 -0.08 2.23
CA PHE A 61 -3.40 -0.34 1.69
C PHE A 61 -3.97 -1.68 2.14
N GLN A 62 -5.27 -1.84 1.99
CA GLN A 62 -5.98 -3.09 2.24
C GLN A 62 -6.46 -3.73 0.95
N SER A 63 -6.41 -5.06 0.91
CA SER A 63 -7.03 -5.85 -0.14
C SER A 63 -7.39 -7.22 0.43
N GLY A 64 -8.59 -7.72 0.16
CA GLY A 64 -9.03 -9.04 0.62
C GLY A 64 -8.92 -9.27 2.15
N GLY A 65 -9.11 -8.22 2.96
CA GLY A 65 -9.00 -8.28 4.43
C GLY A 65 -7.57 -8.36 4.98
N ARG A 66 -6.55 -8.19 4.14
CA ARG A 66 -5.13 -8.15 4.52
C ARG A 66 -4.57 -6.74 4.31
N CYS A 67 -3.51 -6.41 5.05
CA CYS A 67 -2.79 -5.15 4.89
C CYS A 67 -1.48 -5.36 4.15
N TYR A 68 -1.13 -4.39 3.32
CA TYR A 68 0.04 -4.41 2.44
C TYR A 68 0.75 -3.06 2.49
N ILE A 69 2.04 -3.09 2.17
CA ILE A 69 2.87 -1.91 1.92
C ILE A 69 3.32 -2.00 0.46
N TRP A 70 3.09 -0.94 -0.31
CA TRP A 70 3.63 -0.78 -1.66
C TRP A 70 4.67 0.33 -1.62
N ASN A 71 5.89 0.03 -2.08
CA ASN A 71 6.88 1.05 -2.40
C ASN A 71 6.70 1.42 -3.87
N GLU A 72 6.32 2.68 -4.12
CA GLU A 72 6.01 3.15 -5.47
C GLU A 72 7.26 3.26 -6.36
N MET A 73 8.44 3.54 -5.80
CA MET A 73 9.67 3.67 -6.59
C MET A 73 10.19 2.33 -7.11
N ASP A 74 10.24 1.33 -6.23
CA ASP A 74 10.73 -0.01 -6.59
C ASP A 74 9.62 -0.92 -7.11
N ASP A 75 8.38 -0.43 -7.03
CA ASP A 75 7.17 -1.12 -7.44
C ASP A 75 6.97 -2.51 -6.80
N THR A 76 7.48 -2.62 -5.57
CA THR A 76 7.48 -3.82 -4.73
C THR A 76 6.33 -3.80 -3.73
N VAL A 77 5.71 -4.95 -3.51
CA VAL A 77 4.55 -5.09 -2.60
C VAL A 77 4.85 -6.11 -1.53
N TRP A 78 4.69 -5.70 -0.28
CA TRP A 78 4.84 -6.59 0.87
C TRP A 78 3.52 -6.74 1.62
N GLN A 79 3.12 -7.99 1.84
CA GLN A 79 2.01 -8.31 2.73
C GLN A 79 2.49 -8.29 4.18
N ILE A 80 1.77 -7.57 5.04
CA ILE A 80 2.01 -7.62 6.49
C ILE A 80 1.41 -8.92 7.04
N ILE A 81 2.28 -9.81 7.53
CA ILE A 81 1.88 -11.11 8.07
C ILE A 81 1.83 -11.12 9.59
N LYS A 82 2.58 -10.24 10.28
CA LYS A 82 2.43 -9.99 11.72
C LYS A 82 2.73 -8.53 12.10
N PRO A 83 1.95 -7.96 13.04
CA PRO A 83 0.71 -8.50 13.59
C PRO A 83 -0.41 -8.51 12.55
N THR A 84 -1.50 -9.24 12.81
CA THR A 84 -2.67 -9.28 11.92
C THR A 84 -3.74 -8.29 12.37
N GLY A 85 -4.38 -7.64 11.40
CA GLY A 85 -5.41 -6.62 11.65
C GLY A 85 -4.83 -5.20 11.74
N LEU A 86 -5.63 -4.22 11.33
CA LEU A 86 -5.17 -2.84 11.13
C LEU A 86 -4.70 -2.16 12.42
N LEU A 87 -5.50 -2.20 13.50
CA LEU A 87 -5.14 -1.54 14.76
C LEU A 87 -3.86 -2.12 15.41
N PRO A 88 -3.65 -3.45 15.49
CA PRO A 88 -2.38 -4.00 15.96
C PRO A 88 -1.17 -3.59 15.10
N ILE A 89 -1.34 -3.51 13.78
CA ILE A 89 -0.29 -3.07 12.86
C ILE A 89 0.09 -1.61 13.15
N LEU A 90 -0.91 -0.73 13.16
CA LEU A 90 -0.72 0.70 13.44
C LEU A 90 -0.03 0.92 14.79
N ARG A 91 -0.51 0.27 15.87
CA ARG A 91 0.14 0.34 17.19
C ARG A 91 1.58 -0.15 17.17
N THR A 92 1.88 -1.20 16.41
CA THR A 92 3.24 -1.71 16.30
C THR A 92 4.15 -0.70 15.60
N MET A 93 3.66 -0.08 14.53
CA MET A 93 4.38 0.97 13.82
C MET A 93 4.61 2.21 14.71
N THR A 94 3.59 2.68 15.43
CA THR A 94 3.72 3.83 16.33
C THR A 94 4.71 3.57 17.47
N VAL A 95 4.72 2.37 18.08
CA VAL A 95 5.54 2.08 19.26
C VAL A 95 6.95 1.59 18.90
N LYS A 96 7.10 0.84 17.81
CA LYS A 96 8.34 0.12 17.47
C LYS A 96 8.90 0.47 16.09
N GLY A 97 8.21 1.32 15.33
CA GLY A 97 8.54 1.63 13.95
C GLY A 97 8.08 0.56 12.95
N GLU A 98 8.07 0.92 11.67
CA GLU A 98 7.68 0.04 10.56
C GLU A 98 8.51 -1.24 10.49
N ARG A 99 9.82 -1.16 10.79
CA ARG A 99 10.76 -2.30 10.76
C ARG A 99 10.39 -3.42 11.75
N ALA A 100 9.50 -3.16 12.71
CA ALA A 100 9.00 -4.17 13.63
C ALA A 100 7.89 -5.05 13.03
N LEU A 101 7.35 -4.69 11.85
CA LEU A 101 6.39 -5.50 11.13
C LEU A 101 7.08 -6.72 10.52
N LYS A 102 6.44 -7.88 10.62
CA LYS A 102 6.84 -9.03 9.83
C LYS A 102 6.08 -8.97 8.51
N VAL A 103 6.83 -8.86 7.42
CA VAL A 103 6.27 -8.78 6.08
C VAL A 103 6.73 -9.96 5.21
N LYS A 104 5.98 -10.21 4.14
CA LYS A 104 6.33 -11.15 3.08
C LYS A 104 6.16 -10.44 1.74
N GLU A 105 7.21 -10.41 0.93
CA GLU A 105 7.13 -9.90 -0.45
C GLU A 105 6.19 -10.77 -1.28
N ILE A 106 5.40 -10.11 -2.12
CA ILE A 106 4.46 -10.74 -3.04
C ILE A 106 5.03 -10.55 -4.44
N GLU A 107 5.23 -11.66 -5.15
CA GLU A 107 5.65 -11.64 -6.53
C GLU A 107 4.49 -11.16 -7.43
N PRO A 108 4.77 -10.42 -8.51
CA PRO A 108 3.77 -10.13 -9.51
C PRO A 108 3.26 -11.44 -10.13
N LEU A 109 2.01 -11.45 -10.57
CA LEU A 109 1.52 -12.51 -11.45
C LEU A 109 2.34 -12.47 -12.74
N GLU A 110 2.87 -13.61 -13.18
CA GLU A 110 3.38 -13.77 -14.53
C GLU A 110 2.21 -13.59 -15.51
N VAL A 111 2.03 -12.37 -16.00
CA VAL A 111 1.10 -12.10 -17.09
C VAL A 111 1.90 -12.27 -18.38
N TYR A 112 1.69 -13.39 -19.07
CA TYR A 112 2.10 -13.54 -20.46
C TYR A 112 1.25 -12.55 -21.28
N GLU A 113 1.72 -11.32 -21.43
CA GLU A 113 1.18 -10.39 -22.40
C GLU A 113 1.53 -10.93 -23.79
N TYR A 114 0.58 -11.61 -24.45
CA TYR A 114 0.62 -11.65 -25.90
C TYR A 114 0.43 -10.21 -26.35
N GLU A 115 1.50 -9.59 -26.85
CA GLU A 115 1.39 -8.36 -27.61
C GLU A 115 0.43 -8.64 -28.77
N GLU A 116 -0.83 -8.22 -28.65
CA GLU A 116 -1.65 -7.98 -29.83
C GLU A 116 -1.03 -6.75 -30.51
N ASP A 117 -0.01 -7.02 -31.33
CA ASP A 117 0.37 -6.20 -32.47
C ASP A 117 -0.92 -5.93 -33.26
N ASN A 118 -1.53 -4.77 -33.02
CA ASN A 118 -2.62 -4.30 -33.85
C ASN A 118 -2.05 -3.25 -34.83
N GLU A 119 -2.07 -3.66 -36.09
CA GLU A 119 -1.58 -3.01 -37.33
C GLU A 119 -1.88 -1.51 -37.46
#